data_AF-A0A1S1LYC7-F1
#
_entry.id   AF-A0A1S1LYC7-F1
#
_cell.length_a   1.000
_cell.length_b   1.000
_cell.length_c   1.000
_cell.angle_alpha   90.00
_cell.angle_beta   90.00
_cell.angle_gamma   90.00
#
_symmetry.space_group_name_H-M   'P 1'
#
loop_
_entity.id
_entity.type
_entity.pdbx_description
1 polymer ?
#
loop_
_entity_poly.entity_id
_entity_poly.type
_entity_poly.pdbx_seq_one_letter_code
_entity_poly.pdbx_strand_id
1 'polypeptide(L)'
;MAERLSEAQIQALIASELPDLNEQFQGHRTGCQCAAHDDEPCPNAAVYVIEAHATDECKGDGVNEFGNWVTFLCHECATQLVIKICMDVATRGLQAILSGRDESLRCETCEAPIRNHRDILRSVRPYQAVFPDGT
;
A
#
# COMPACT_ATOMS: atom_id res chain seq x y z
N MET A 1 -10.38 -8.90 -33.42
CA MET A 1 -11.14 -9.44 -32.28
C MET A 1 -10.22 -10.38 -31.55
N ALA A 2 -9.84 -10.09 -30.30
CA ALA A 2 -9.05 -11.03 -29.50
C ALA A 2 -9.97 -12.20 -29.09
N GLU A 3 -9.60 -13.42 -29.44
CA GLU A 3 -10.32 -14.62 -29.06
C GLU A 3 -10.26 -14.77 -27.54
N ARG A 4 -11.42 -14.73 -26.86
CA ARG A 4 -11.48 -14.93 -25.41
C ARG A 4 -11.30 -16.42 -25.14
N LEU A 5 -10.24 -16.77 -24.43
CA LEU A 5 -10.03 -18.12 -23.93
C LEU A 5 -11.14 -18.49 -22.95
N SER A 6 -11.62 -19.72 -23.05
CA SER A 6 -12.48 -20.33 -22.04
C SER A 6 -11.71 -20.58 -20.74
N GLU A 7 -12.43 -20.68 -19.63
CA GLU A 7 -11.84 -20.91 -18.30
C GLU A 7 -11.00 -22.20 -18.25
N ALA A 8 -11.44 -23.25 -18.95
CA ALA A 8 -10.69 -24.50 -19.10
C ALA A 8 -9.39 -24.32 -19.89
N GLN A 9 -9.39 -23.47 -20.92
CA GLN A 9 -8.17 -23.15 -21.68
C GLN A 9 -7.20 -22.32 -20.83
N ILE A 10 -7.71 -21.37 -20.03
CA ILE A 10 -6.88 -20.60 -19.09
C ILE A 10 -6.23 -21.53 -18.06
N GLN A 11 -7.00 -22.45 -17.46
CA GLN A 11 -6.46 -23.41 -16.49
C GLN A 11 -5.42 -24.35 -17.10
N ALA A 12 -5.62 -24.81 -18.35
CA ALA A 12 -4.66 -25.67 -19.04
C ALA A 12 -3.34 -24.93 -19.33
N LEU A 13 -3.41 -23.67 -19.76
CA LEU A 13 -2.24 -22.80 -19.98
C LEU A 13 -1.48 -22.51 -18.68
N ILE A 14 -2.20 -22.20 -17.60
CA ILE A 14 -1.65 -22.03 -16.25
C ILE A 14 -0.88 -23.30 -15.85
N ALA A 15 -1.49 -24.48 -16.00
CA ALA A 15 -0.89 -25.74 -15.60
C ALA A 15 0.33 -26.15 -16.44
N SER A 16 0.39 -25.77 -17.73
CA SER A 16 1.51 -26.11 -18.61
C SER A 16 2.68 -25.14 -18.49
N GLU A 17 2.42 -23.84 -18.39
CA GLU A 17 3.45 -22.80 -18.49
C GLU A 17 3.98 -22.35 -17.12
N LEU A 18 3.17 -22.35 -16.05
CA LEU A 18 3.62 -21.86 -14.75
C LEU A 18 4.77 -22.66 -14.13
N PRO A 19 4.84 -24.00 -14.22
CA PRO A 19 5.96 -24.74 -13.63
C PRO A 19 7.32 -24.27 -14.20
N ASP A 20 7.42 -24.15 -15.53
CA ASP A 20 8.63 -23.69 -16.22
C ASP A 20 8.91 -22.20 -15.94
N LEU A 21 7.88 -21.36 -15.87
CA LEU A 21 8.02 -19.94 -15.51
C LEU A 21 8.49 -19.77 -14.06
N ASN A 22 8.04 -20.63 -13.14
CA ASN A 22 8.40 -20.56 -11.73
C ASN A 22 9.86 -21.00 -11.51
N GLU A 23 10.36 -21.94 -12.31
CA GLU A 23 11.78 -22.32 -12.32
C GLU A 23 12.68 -21.24 -12.95
N GLN A 24 12.16 -20.46 -13.92
CA GLN A 24 12.87 -19.36 -14.56
C GLN A 24 12.79 -18.04 -13.78
N PHE A 25 11.79 -17.89 -12.91
CA PHE A 25 11.63 -16.69 -12.09
C PHE A 25 12.68 -16.67 -10.99
N GLN A 26 13.77 -15.94 -11.24
CA GLN A 26 14.65 -15.49 -10.17
C GLN A 26 13.92 -14.38 -9.43
N GLY A 27 13.30 -14.70 -8.29
CA GLY A 27 12.63 -13.72 -7.45
C GLY A 27 13.56 -12.55 -7.12
N HIS A 28 13.22 -11.38 -7.64
CA HIS A 28 13.85 -10.14 -7.25
C HIS A 28 12.88 -9.43 -6.32
N ARG A 29 13.40 -8.93 -5.18
CA ARG A 29 12.60 -8.10 -4.28
C ARG A 29 11.87 -7.03 -5.08
N THR A 30 10.57 -6.91 -4.80
CA THR A 30 9.73 -5.86 -5.39
C THR A 30 10.40 -4.50 -5.22
N GLY A 31 10.40 -3.70 -6.28
CA GLY A 31 10.90 -2.32 -6.24
C GLY A 31 10.08 -1.44 -5.31
N CYS A 32 10.65 -0.33 -4.85
CA CYS A 32 9.93 0.66 -4.07
C CYS A 32 8.76 1.27 -4.89
N GLN A 33 7.57 1.29 -4.32
CA GLN A 33 6.32 1.74 -4.93
C GLN A 33 5.93 3.17 -4.49
N CYS A 34 6.90 4.00 -4.10
CA CYS A 34 6.58 5.35 -3.68
C CYS A 34 6.01 6.17 -4.84
N ALA A 35 4.99 6.97 -4.57
CA ALA A 35 4.46 7.96 -5.51
C ALA A 35 5.21 9.29 -5.48
N ALA A 36 6.37 9.36 -4.80
CA ALA A 36 7.11 10.61 -4.61
C ALA A 36 8.05 10.96 -5.77
N HIS A 37 8.14 10.11 -6.80
CA HIS A 37 9.04 10.30 -7.93
C HIS A 37 8.15 10.32 -9.17
N ASP A 38 7.73 11.51 -9.58
CA ASP A 38 6.72 11.70 -10.62
C ASP A 38 7.22 11.28 -12.02
N ASP A 39 8.53 11.38 -12.26
CA ASP A 39 9.13 11.15 -13.59
C ASP A 39 9.81 9.78 -13.75
N GLU A 40 10.30 9.18 -12.66
CA GLU A 40 11.00 7.88 -12.70
C GLU A 40 10.68 7.04 -11.46
N PRO A 41 10.45 5.72 -11.60
CA PRO A 41 10.24 4.85 -10.45
C PRO A 41 11.47 4.85 -9.53
N CYS A 42 11.23 4.76 -8.22
CA CYS A 42 12.31 4.70 -7.25
C CYS A 42 13.22 3.48 -7.52
N PRO A 43 14.54 3.68 -7.69
CA PRO A 43 15.45 2.60 -8.09
C PRO A 43 15.76 1.62 -6.94
N ASN A 44 15.32 1.93 -5.72
CA ASN A 44 15.64 1.16 -4.53
C ASN A 44 14.70 -0.03 -4.36
N ALA A 45 15.25 -1.15 -3.88
CA ALA A 45 14.44 -2.30 -3.48
C ALA A 45 13.55 -1.96 -2.27
N ALA A 46 12.35 -2.52 -2.23
CA ALA A 46 11.50 -2.42 -1.06
C ALA A 46 12.07 -3.27 0.09
N VAL A 47 12.05 -2.69 1.29
CA VAL A 47 12.49 -3.35 2.53
C VAL A 47 11.43 -3.31 3.62
N TYR A 48 10.34 -2.56 3.41
CA TYR A 48 9.17 -2.53 4.28
C TYR A 48 7.89 -2.82 3.49
N VAL A 49 6.96 -3.52 4.15
CA VAL A 49 5.55 -3.59 3.79
C VAL A 49 4.82 -2.66 4.75
N ILE A 50 4.13 -1.66 4.21
CA ILE A 50 3.37 -0.69 5.00
C ILE A 50 1.89 -0.84 4.70
N GLU A 51 1.10 -0.86 5.76
CA GLU A 51 -0.36 -0.77 5.67
C GLU A 51 -0.82 0.55 6.27
N ALA A 52 -1.50 1.36 5.46
CA ALA A 52 -2.03 2.66 5.87
C ALA A 52 -3.51 2.76 5.50
N HIS A 53 -4.33 3.26 6.42
CA HIS A 53 -5.75 3.44 6.20
C HIS A 53 -6.00 4.41 5.05
N ALA A 54 -6.82 3.98 4.09
CA ALA A 54 -7.21 4.77 2.94
C ALA A 54 -8.26 5.80 3.33
N THR A 55 -7.85 6.94 3.88
CA THR A 55 -8.76 7.87 4.58
C THR A 55 -9.86 8.47 3.70
N ASP A 56 -9.73 8.41 2.39
CA ASP A 56 -10.67 8.89 1.37
C ASP A 56 -11.40 7.73 0.67
N GLU A 57 -10.81 6.55 0.58
CA GLU A 57 -11.35 5.42 -0.21
C GLU A 57 -11.28 4.04 0.47
N CYS A 58 -11.38 3.96 1.80
CA CYS A 58 -11.22 2.69 2.54
C CYS A 58 -12.26 1.58 2.26
N LYS A 59 -13.24 1.82 1.39
CA LYS A 59 -14.20 0.81 0.89
C LYS A 59 -14.10 0.63 -0.63
N GLY A 60 -13.11 1.24 -1.27
CA GLY A 60 -12.87 1.17 -2.71
C GLY A 60 -12.16 -0.10 -3.13
N ASP A 61 -11.89 -0.20 -4.42
CA ASP A 61 -11.01 -1.22 -4.98
C ASP A 61 -9.55 -0.86 -4.68
N GLY A 62 -8.69 -1.85 -4.44
CA GLY A 62 -7.25 -1.62 -4.21
C GLY A 62 -6.83 -1.42 -2.74
N VAL A 63 -7.77 -1.58 -1.80
CA VAL A 63 -7.47 -1.70 -0.36
C VAL A 63 -7.65 -3.14 0.11
N ASN A 64 -7.01 -3.51 1.22
CA ASN A 64 -7.21 -4.82 1.83
C ASN A 64 -8.56 -4.89 2.59
N GLU A 65 -8.88 -6.05 3.17
CA GLU A 65 -10.15 -6.29 3.89
C GLU A 65 -10.40 -5.34 5.08
N PHE A 66 -9.36 -4.66 5.56
CA PHE A 66 -9.43 -3.68 6.64
C PHE A 66 -9.51 -2.23 6.14
N GLY A 67 -9.58 -2.01 4.82
CA GLY A 67 -9.63 -0.68 4.22
C GLY A 67 -8.27 0.05 4.27
N ASN A 68 -7.17 -0.69 4.23
CA ASN A 68 -5.82 -0.13 4.16
C ASN A 68 -5.23 -0.31 2.76
N TRP A 69 -4.53 0.71 2.27
CA TRP A 69 -3.56 0.53 1.20
C TRP A 69 -2.39 -0.30 1.71
N VAL A 70 -1.88 -1.19 0.87
CA VAL A 70 -0.66 -1.96 1.12
C VAL A 70 0.39 -1.51 0.13
N THR A 71 1.53 -1.01 0.62
CA THR A 71 2.61 -0.51 -0.24
C THR A 71 3.97 -1.07 0.16
N PHE A 72 4.82 -1.31 -0.83
CA PHE A 72 6.19 -1.78 -0.65
C PHE A 72 7.16 -0.62 -0.80
N LEU A 73 7.90 -0.27 0.26
CA LEU A 73 8.75 0.92 0.27
C LEU A 73 10.19 0.59 0.66
N CYS A 74 11.14 1.34 0.09
CA CYS A 74 12.51 1.38 0.60
C CYS A 74 12.55 2.14 1.94
N HIS A 75 13.69 2.11 2.63
CA HIS A 75 13.83 2.75 3.94
C HIS A 75 13.58 4.26 3.92
N GLU A 76 14.10 4.95 2.91
CA GLU A 76 13.94 6.40 2.78
C GLU A 76 12.49 6.79 2.50
N CYS A 77 11.85 6.16 1.50
CA CYS A 77 10.46 6.44 1.15
C CYS A 77 9.49 6.06 2.27
N ALA A 78 9.76 4.97 3.00
CA ALA A 78 8.99 4.60 4.19
C ALA A 78 9.07 5.70 5.27
N THR A 79 10.27 6.20 5.54
CA THR A 79 10.49 7.27 6.53
C THR A 79 9.75 8.54 6.12
N GLN A 80 9.84 8.94 4.84
CA GLN A 80 9.14 10.10 4.31
C GLN A 80 7.62 9.95 4.40
N LEU A 81 7.08 8.77 4.09
CA LEU A 81 5.65 8.50 4.23
C LEU A 81 5.19 8.67 5.69
N VAL A 82 5.92 8.12 6.66
CA VAL A 82 5.57 8.25 8.09
C VAL A 82 5.61 9.70 8.54
N ILE A 83 6.63 10.45 8.15
CA ILE A 83 6.73 11.89 8.43
C ILE A 83 5.53 12.63 7.82
N LYS A 84 5.21 12.37 6.56
CA LYS A 84 4.06 12.97 5.86
C LYS A 84 2.76 12.70 6.60
N ILE A 85 2.48 11.45 6.96
CA ILE A 85 1.27 11.07 7.73
C ILE A 85 1.21 11.83 9.06
N CYS A 86 2.33 11.92 9.79
CA CYS A 86 2.36 12.65 11.06
C CYS A 86 2.07 14.15 10.88
N MET A 87 2.67 14.76 9.85
CA MET A 87 2.47 16.17 9.52
C MET A 87 1.05 16.46 9.05
N ASP A 88 0.45 15.58 8.25
CA ASP A 88 -0.92 15.72 7.74
C ASP A 88 -1.93 15.66 8.90
N VAL A 89 -1.80 14.69 9.81
CA VAL A 89 -2.69 14.59 10.98
C VAL A 89 -2.53 15.81 11.90
N ALA A 90 -1.29 16.24 12.17
CA ALA A 90 -1.04 17.41 13.01
C ALA A 90 -1.61 18.70 12.40
N THR A 91 -1.39 18.90 11.09
CA THR A 91 -1.84 20.10 10.36
C THR A 91 -3.35 20.17 10.32
N ARG A 92 -4.03 19.08 9.94
CA ARG A 92 -5.49 19.05 9.89
C ARG A 92 -6.12 19.14 11.28
N GLY A 93 -5.51 18.52 12.29
CA GLY A 93 -5.94 18.65 13.69
C GLY A 93 -5.84 20.10 14.19
N LEU A 94 -4.72 20.78 13.92
CA LEU A 94 -4.55 22.19 14.25
C LEU A 94 -5.59 23.07 13.52
N GLN A 95 -5.85 22.80 12.24
CA GLN A 95 -6.84 23.54 11.45
C GLN A 95 -8.27 23.38 12.01
N ALA A 96 -8.64 22.18 12.47
CA ALA A 96 -9.94 21.94 13.11
C ALA A 96 -10.10 22.79 14.39
N ILE A 97 -9.08 22.77 15.26
CA ILE A 97 -9.04 23.57 16.50
C ILE A 97 -9.17 25.07 16.18
N LEU A 98 -8.39 25.59 15.24
CA LEU A 98 -8.40 27.01 14.88
C LEU A 98 -9.73 27.46 14.24
N SER A 99 -10.44 26.54 13.58
CA SER A 99 -11.72 26.84 12.93
C SER A 99 -12.92 26.78 13.89
N GLY A 100 -12.69 26.48 15.18
CA GLY A 100 -13.77 26.29 16.17
C GLY A 100 -14.67 25.09 15.87
N ARG A 101 -14.23 24.20 14.95
CA ARG A 101 -14.92 22.94 14.69
C ARG A 101 -14.37 21.93 15.67
N ASP A 102 -15.20 21.48 16.61
CA ASP A 102 -14.90 20.33 17.47
C ASP A 102 -15.00 18.99 16.71
N GLU A 103 -14.88 19.05 15.38
CA GLU A 103 -14.95 17.90 14.50
C GLU A 103 -13.58 17.23 14.52
N SER A 104 -13.51 16.06 15.16
CA SER A 104 -12.39 15.14 15.02
C SER A 104 -12.17 14.85 13.53
N LEU A 105 -10.92 14.89 13.07
CA LEU A 105 -10.57 14.40 11.73
C LEU A 105 -11.18 13.00 11.54
N ARG A 106 -11.79 12.73 10.38
CA ARG A 106 -12.47 11.46 10.10
C ARG A 106 -12.09 10.96 8.71
N CYS A 107 -12.13 9.65 8.55
CA CYS A 107 -12.14 9.03 7.23
C CYS A 107 -13.40 9.47 6.47
N GLU A 108 -13.26 9.88 5.21
CA GLU A 108 -14.34 10.37 4.37
C GLU A 108 -15.30 9.25 3.93
N THR A 109 -14.83 7.99 3.99
CA THR A 109 -15.60 6.83 3.53
C THR A 109 -16.24 6.01 4.66
N CYS A 110 -15.54 5.80 5.79
CA CYS A 110 -16.07 5.03 6.92
C CYS A 110 -16.37 5.87 8.17
N GLU A 111 -16.11 7.17 8.12
CA GLU A 111 -16.33 8.13 9.22
C GLU A 111 -15.56 7.80 10.53
N ALA A 112 -14.65 6.83 10.48
CA ALA A 112 -13.80 6.46 11.60
C ALA A 112 -12.96 7.67 12.03
N PRO A 113 -12.87 7.95 13.35
CA PRO A 113 -12.09 9.07 13.84
C PRO A 113 -10.60 8.82 13.66
N ILE A 114 -9.89 9.86 13.22
CA ILE A 114 -8.45 9.93 13.08
C ILE A 114 -7.93 10.90 14.15
N ARG A 115 -7.43 10.35 15.25
CA ARG A 115 -6.96 11.13 16.41
C ARG A 115 -5.46 11.33 16.36
N ASN A 116 -4.74 10.38 15.78
CA ASN A 116 -3.29 10.42 15.65
C ASN A 116 -2.82 9.62 14.42
N HIS A 117 -1.53 9.68 14.12
CA HIS A 117 -0.93 8.99 12.98
C HIS A 117 -1.16 7.47 12.98
N ARG A 118 -1.35 6.81 14.14
CA ARG A 118 -1.61 5.35 14.21
C ARG A 118 -3.03 4.97 13.79
N ASP A 119 -3.93 5.94 13.71
CA ASP A 119 -5.24 5.74 13.09
C ASP A 119 -5.15 5.66 11.56
N ILE A 120 -4.03 6.12 10.99
CA ILE A 120 -3.70 6.00 9.57
C ILE A 120 -2.68 4.88 9.37
N LEU A 121 -1.47 5.01 9.92
CA LEU A 121 -0.40 4.02 9.82
C LEU A 121 -0.70 2.81 10.70
N ARG A 122 -1.29 1.76 10.11
CA ARG A 122 -1.74 0.56 10.83
C ARG A 122 -0.62 -0.46 11.04
N SER A 123 0.29 -0.59 10.07
CA SER A 123 1.36 -1.59 10.14
C SER A 123 2.60 -1.12 9.38
N VAL A 124 3.77 -1.38 9.95
CA VAL A 124 5.07 -1.25 9.28
C VAL A 124 5.87 -2.49 9.60
N ARG A 125 6.09 -3.34 8.60
CA ARG A 125 6.76 -4.63 8.78
C ARG A 125 7.97 -4.72 7.86
N PRO A 126 9.11 -5.26 8.32
CA PRO A 126 10.21 -5.61 7.41
C PRO A 126 9.71 -6.57 6.34
N TYR A 127 10.14 -6.40 5.09
CA TYR A 127 9.75 -7.25 3.95
C TYR A 127 9.98 -8.74 4.27
N GLN A 128 11.13 -9.08 4.86
CA GLN A 128 11.50 -10.44 5.25
C GLN A 128 10.59 -11.05 6.32
N ALA A 129 9.92 -10.23 7.14
CA ALA A 129 8.98 -10.73 8.13
C ALA A 129 7.63 -11.11 7.50
N VAL A 130 7.31 -10.56 6.33
CA VAL A 130 6.08 -10.85 5.56
C VAL A 130 6.34 -11.94 4.52
N PHE A 131 7.52 -11.89 3.88
CA PHE A 131 7.98 -12.84 2.87
C PHE A 131 9.32 -13.45 3.31
N PRO A 132 9.30 -14.45 4.21
CA PRO A 132 10.52 -15.03 4.79
C PRO A 132 11.36 -15.78 3.76
N ASP A 133 10.74 -16.32 2.71
CA ASP A 133 11.41 -17.15 1.70
C ASP A 133 12.07 -16.32 0.58
N GLY A 134 12.06 -14.99 0.68
CA GLY A 134 12.87 -14.09 -0.13
C GLY A 134 12.78 -14.36 -1.63
N THR A 135 11.63 -14.07 -2.23
CA THR A 135 11.49 -13.97 -3.69
C THR A 135 10.88 -12.62 -4.08
#